data_AF-A0A946PXA8-F1
#
_entry.id   AF-A0A946PXA8-F1
#
_cell.length_a   1.000
_cell.length_b   1.000
_cell.length_c   1.000
_cell.angle_alpha   90.00
_cell.angle_beta   90.00
_cell.angle_gamma   90.00
#
_symmetry.space_group_name_H-M   'P 1'
#
loop_
_entity.id
_entity.type
_entity.pdbx_description
1 polymer ?
#
loop_
_entity_poly.entity_id
_entity_poly.type
_entity_poly.pdbx_seq_one_letter_code
_entity_poly.pdbx_strand_id
1 'polypeptide(L)'
;MKYWIWIIPAIALLGCGSPVAEEPEKTVQVEPTLLPTVPSETTEILPEGDFDLAPELTNEVWLNTKEPLRLANLRGKVVLLEMWTFG
;
A
#
# COMPACT_ATOMS: atom_id res chain seq x y z
N MET A 1 -3.80 39.99 24.10
CA MET A 1 -3.13 38.76 23.61
C MET A 1 -4.18 37.71 23.16
N LYS A 2 -5.13 38.08 22.28
CA LYS A 2 -6.28 37.22 21.92
C LYS A 2 -6.67 37.28 20.44
N TYR A 3 -5.87 37.99 19.62
CA TYR A 3 -6.06 38.10 18.17
C TYR A 3 -5.20 37.10 17.38
N TRP A 4 -4.23 36.44 18.02
CA TRP A 4 -3.38 35.43 17.34
C TRP A 4 -4.18 34.16 17.00
N ILE A 5 -5.15 33.79 17.83
CA ILE A 5 -5.92 32.53 17.71
C ILE A 5 -6.79 32.46 16.44
N TRP A 6 -7.05 33.59 15.75
CA TRP A 6 -7.84 33.63 14.52
C TRP A 6 -7.01 33.68 13.23
N ILE A 7 -5.68 33.80 13.30
CA ILE A 7 -4.82 33.90 12.10
C ILE A 7 -4.53 32.53 11.47
N ILE A 8 -4.56 31.45 12.26
CA ILE A 8 -4.22 30.09 11.81
C ILE A 8 -5.25 29.48 10.83
N PRO A 9 -6.58 29.63 10.98
CA PRO A 9 -7.52 29.07 10.00
C PRO A 9 -7.56 29.82 8.66
N ALA A 10 -7.07 31.07 8.59
CA ALA A 10 -7.07 31.87 7.36
C ALA A 10 -5.97 31.45 6.37
N ILE A 11 -4.86 30.89 6.85
CA ILE A 11 -3.73 30.46 6.01
C ILE A 11 -4.02 29.10 5.34
N ALA A 12 -4.91 28.28 5.92
CA ALA A 12 -5.23 26.95 5.40
C ALA A 12 -6.18 26.96 4.18
N LEU A 13 -6.83 28.09 3.85
CA LEU A 13 -7.83 28.19 2.78
C LEU A 13 -7.32 28.82 1.47
N LEU A 14 -6.04 29.19 1.38
CA LEU A 14 -5.42 29.80 0.18
C LEU A 14 -4.43 28.88 -0.56
N GLY A 15 -4.34 27.60 -0.17
CA GLY A 15 -3.45 26.61 -0.78
C GLY A 15 -4.08 25.80 -1.92
N CYS A 16 -4.72 26.44 -2.90
CA CYS A 16 -5.16 25.78 -4.14
C CYS A 16 -4.31 26.26 -5.32
N GLY A 17 -3.70 25.29 -6.02
CA GLY A 17 -3.26 25.44 -7.41
C GLY A 17 -1.80 25.86 -7.59
N SER A 18 -0.89 24.90 -7.55
CA SER A 18 0.39 25.07 -8.24
C SER A 18 0.14 24.90 -9.76
N PRO A 19 0.55 25.83 -10.63
CA PRO A 19 0.44 25.63 -12.07
C PRO A 19 1.39 24.51 -12.49
N VAL A 20 0.84 23.48 -13.15
CA VAL A 20 1.62 22.50 -13.91
C VAL A 20 2.32 23.27 -15.03
N ALA A 21 3.64 23.37 -14.94
CA ALA A 21 4.46 23.84 -16.04
C ALA A 21 4.44 22.77 -17.14
N GLU A 22 3.86 23.09 -18.28
CA GLU A 22 3.99 22.27 -19.49
C GLU A 22 5.45 22.33 -19.95
N GLU A 23 6.19 21.24 -19.75
CA GLU A 23 7.50 21.03 -20.34
C GLU A 23 7.32 20.77 -21.85
N PRO A 24 8.08 21.44 -22.73
CA PRO A 24 7.91 21.30 -24.17
C PRO A 24 8.09 19.84 -24.59
N GLU A 25 7.12 19.35 -25.37
CA GLU A 25 7.08 18.02 -25.96
C GLU A 25 8.38 17.75 -26.73
N LYS A 26 9.31 17.07 -26.07
CA LYS A 26 10.49 16.52 -26.74
C LYS A 26 10.02 15.28 -27.48
N THR A 27 9.78 15.42 -28.78
CA THR A 27 9.59 14.31 -29.72
C THR A 27 10.69 13.27 -29.52
N VAL A 28 10.36 12.18 -28.83
CA VAL A 28 11.21 11.00 -28.75
C VAL A 28 11.02 10.24 -30.06
N GLN A 29 12.03 10.30 -30.92
CA GLN A 29 12.09 9.45 -32.09
C GLN A 29 12.17 8.00 -31.62
N VAL A 30 11.19 7.20 -32.02
CA VAL A 30 11.15 5.76 -31.73
C VAL A 30 12.10 5.08 -32.71
N GLU A 31 13.37 4.96 -32.33
CA GLU A 31 14.27 3.97 -32.91
C GLU A 31 13.89 2.60 -32.35
N PRO A 32 13.70 1.55 -33.17
CA PRO A 32 13.31 0.23 -32.68
C PRO A 32 14.50 -0.41 -31.95
N THR A 33 14.68 -0.07 -30.68
CA THR A 33 15.55 -0.81 -29.78
C THR A 33 14.95 -2.18 -29.59
N LEU A 34 15.62 -3.19 -30.15
CA LEU A 34 15.36 -4.59 -29.84
C LEU A 34 15.39 -4.75 -28.31
N LEU A 35 14.21 -4.94 -27.73
CA LEU A 35 14.03 -5.04 -26.28
C LEU A 35 14.94 -6.16 -25.75
N PRO A 36 15.65 -5.95 -24.62
CA PRO A 36 16.16 -7.10 -23.87
C PRO A 36 14.95 -7.96 -23.50
N THR A 37 14.99 -9.24 -23.85
CA THR A 37 14.05 -10.24 -23.36
C THR A 37 14.16 -10.28 -21.84
N VAL A 38 13.33 -9.48 -21.16
CA VAL A 38 13.05 -9.66 -19.74
C VAL A 38 12.53 -11.10 -19.63
N PRO A 39 13.11 -11.98 -18.80
CA PRO A 39 12.53 -13.28 -18.55
C PRO A 39 11.10 -13.04 -18.12
N SER A 40 10.17 -13.49 -18.97
CA SER A 40 8.74 -13.49 -18.73
C SER A 40 8.52 -13.84 -17.27
N GLU A 41 7.87 -12.92 -16.56
CA GLU A 41 7.51 -13.04 -15.14
C GLU A 41 7.15 -14.51 -14.87
N THR A 42 7.92 -15.16 -14.01
CA THR A 42 7.53 -16.45 -13.44
C THR A 42 6.26 -16.17 -12.68
N THR A 43 5.12 -16.35 -13.36
CA THR A 43 3.82 -16.41 -12.72
C THR A 43 3.93 -17.60 -11.78
N GLU A 44 4.14 -17.34 -10.49
CA GLU A 44 4.03 -18.38 -9.48
C GLU A 44 2.57 -18.84 -9.51
N ILE A 45 2.36 -19.95 -10.19
CA ILE A 45 1.06 -20.60 -10.32
C ILE A 45 0.73 -21.06 -8.90
N LEU A 46 -0.17 -20.35 -8.22
CA LEU A 46 -0.74 -20.84 -6.98
C LEU A 46 -1.29 -22.24 -7.25
N PRO A 47 -1.00 -23.24 -6.39
CA PRO A 47 -1.41 -24.60 -6.66
C PRO A 47 -2.91 -24.64 -6.90
N GLU A 48 -3.31 -25.27 -7.99
CA GLU A 48 -4.70 -25.43 -8.37
C GLU A 48 -5.39 -26.29 -7.31
N GLY A 49 -6.16 -25.64 -6.43
CA GLY A 49 -6.82 -26.29 -5.30
C GLY A 49 -7.80 -25.35 -4.63
N ASP A 50 -8.91 -25.91 -4.16
CA ASP A 50 -9.85 -25.20 -3.32
C ASP A 50 -9.17 -24.87 -1.99
N PHE A 51 -8.71 -23.63 -1.85
CA PHE A 51 -8.30 -23.11 -0.55
C PHE A 51 -9.57 -22.85 0.26
N ASP A 52 -9.87 -23.79 1.14
CA ASP A 52 -10.90 -23.59 2.17
C ASP A 52 -10.60 -22.32 2.99
N LEU A 53 -11.61 -21.89 3.77
CA LEU A 53 -11.47 -20.73 4.64
C LEU A 53 -10.25 -20.87 5.56
N ALA A 54 -9.45 -19.81 5.65
CA ALA A 54 -8.32 -19.75 6.57
C ALA A 54 -8.78 -20.09 8.01
N PRO A 55 -8.16 -21.07 8.68
CA PRO A 55 -8.50 -21.45 10.06
C PRO A 55 -8.32 -20.29 11.04
N GLU A 56 -9.20 -20.21 12.04
CA GLU A 56 -9.14 -19.12 13.02
C GLU A 56 -7.87 -19.17 13.87
N LEU A 57 -7.31 -17.99 14.19
CA LEU A 57 -6.18 -17.87 15.10
C LEU A 57 -6.72 -18.00 16.53
N THR A 58 -6.17 -18.93 17.32
CA THR A 58 -6.65 -19.23 18.68
C THR A 58 -5.68 -18.77 19.78
N ASN A 59 -4.62 -18.02 19.43
CA ASN A 59 -3.61 -17.54 20.38
C ASN A 59 -4.21 -16.69 21.52
N GLU A 60 -3.71 -16.91 22.73
CA GLU A 60 -4.11 -16.17 23.94
C GLU A 60 -3.26 -14.92 24.16
N VAL A 61 -2.00 -14.94 23.76
CA VAL A 61 -1.05 -13.84 23.95
C VAL A 61 -0.76 -13.15 22.62
N TRP A 62 -0.83 -11.82 22.65
CA TRP A 62 -0.59 -10.95 21.51
C TRP A 62 0.33 -9.80 21.90
N LEU A 63 1.19 -9.39 20.95
CA LEU A 63 2.08 -8.24 21.09
C LEU A 63 1.69 -7.17 20.06
N ASN A 64 2.00 -5.90 20.35
CA ASN A 64 1.78 -4.74 19.46
C ASN A 64 0.32 -4.45 19.08
N THR A 65 -0.65 -4.97 19.83
CA THR A 65 -2.08 -4.69 19.65
C THR A 65 -2.77 -4.50 21.00
N LYS A 66 -3.89 -3.77 21.00
CA LYS A 66 -4.72 -3.57 22.21
C LYS A 66 -5.64 -4.76 22.47
N GLU A 67 -6.03 -5.48 21.43
CA GLU A 67 -6.96 -6.61 21.48
C GLU A 67 -6.44 -7.77 20.61
N PRO A 68 -6.81 -9.03 20.93
CA PRO A 68 -6.45 -10.18 20.11
C PRO A 68 -6.89 -10.02 18.66
N LEU A 69 -6.02 -10.37 17.70
CA LEU A 69 -6.41 -10.42 16.30
C LEU A 69 -7.11 -11.75 16.00
N ARG A 70 -8.26 -11.67 15.33
CA ARG A 70 -9.04 -12.82 14.85
C ARG A 70 -9.27 -12.65 13.36
N LEU A 71 -9.15 -13.72 12.58
CA LEU A 71 -9.33 -13.66 11.12
C LEU A 71 -10.75 -13.23 10.74
N ALA A 72 -11.75 -13.61 11.56
CA ALA A 72 -13.12 -13.12 11.40
C ALA A 72 -13.23 -11.59 11.38
N ASN A 73 -12.40 -10.90 12.17
CA ASN A 73 -12.40 -9.44 12.29
C ASN A 73 -11.53 -8.74 11.23
N LEU A 74 -10.72 -9.50 10.47
CA LEU A 74 -9.79 -8.99 9.46
C LEU A 74 -10.28 -9.19 8.03
N ARG A 75 -11.54 -9.63 7.85
CA ARG A 75 -12.16 -9.74 6.53
C ARG A 75 -12.14 -8.41 5.78
N GLY A 76 -12.01 -8.48 4.45
CA GLY A 76 -11.85 -7.31 3.59
C GLY A 76 -10.42 -6.72 3.57
N LYS A 77 -9.47 -7.35 4.26
CA LYS A 77 -8.04 -7.02 4.19
C LYS A 77 -7.27 -8.21 3.62
N VAL A 78 -6.18 -7.90 2.93
CA VAL A 78 -5.14 -8.90 2.63
C VAL A 78 -4.33 -9.10 3.91
N VAL A 79 -4.19 -10.35 4.36
CA VAL A 79 -3.50 -10.72 5.60
C VAL A 79 -2.36 -11.68 5.26
N LEU A 80 -1.17 -11.40 5.77
CA LEU A 80 -0.01 -12.28 5.72
C LEU A 80 0.16 -12.98 7.07
N LEU A 81 0.30 -14.30 7.07
CA LEU A 81 0.69 -15.07 8.24
C LEU A 81 2.16 -15.49 8.10
N GLU A 82 2.99 -15.02 9.01
CA GLU A 82 4.42 -15.32 9.05
C GLU A 82 4.72 -16.18 10.28
N MET A 83 5.16 -17.42 10.05
CA MET A 83 5.53 -18.36 11.11
C MET A 83 7.05 -18.30 11.34
N TRP A 84 7.48 -17.87 12.52
CA TRP A 84 8.90 -17.71 12.87
C TRP A 84 9.16 -17.99 14.35
N THR A 85 10.45 -18.12 14.70
CA THR A 85 10.92 -18.26 16.08
C THR A 85 12.04 -17.27 16.36
N PHE A 86 12.18 -16.78 17.59
CA PHE A 86 13.32 -15.96 17.97
C PHE A 86 14.61 -16.80 18.01
N GLY A 87 15.75 -16.18 17.68
CA GLY A 87 17.08 -16.78 17.68
C GLY A 87 18.10 -15.80 18.20
#